data_AF-A0A958PMA8-F1
#
_entry.id   AF-A0A958PMA8-F1
#
_cell.length_a   1.000
_cell.length_b   1.000
_cell.length_c   1.000
_cell.angle_alpha   90.00
_cell.angle_beta   90.00
_cell.angle_gamma   90.00
#
_symmetry.space_group_name_H-M   'P 1'
#
loop_
_entity.id
_entity.type
_entity.pdbx_description
1 polymer ?
#
loop_
_entity_poly.entity_id
_entity_poly.type
_entity_poly.pdbx_seq_one_letter_code
_entity_poly.pdbx_strand_id
1 'polypeptide(L)'
;YFQRHCSFYLVMEFINGKELAKALSDFRNSNPKVEDGMLVYLGIEIADALQVIHDSGYIYRDLKPQNVMLDGISGRIKMIDFGTLYHRSDKDPLVFESEGYTPPDLLDATNPFMPSGDIYSLGALLFEAAVGDTPSQGEPIARHLKGRDPRLVAIIEKCLNLDPTKRFQKAKEVRNELAKLTNKGWWIFKRRDFIEPIELAVLPKTLFPAACTFCDYCGHSDNQSQAGYCVNCRIPLKVGRVQWAEDKKDKGKEFFLYADETLIGKSSEAHVSLGNVKGSSHLGDKHARIAKRGNALWLEALPGHENDTWINKRRICGPVELLEGDVVHLGKARIALTFSLRDAC
;
A
#
# COMPACT_ATOMS: atom_id res chain seq x y z
N TYR A 1 18.44 -6.64 5.88
CA TYR A 1 19.66 -6.58 5.03
C TYR A 1 20.52 -7.80 5.32
N PHE A 2 21.45 -8.14 4.43
CA PHE A 2 22.51 -9.13 4.71
C PHE A 2 23.84 -8.64 4.13
N GLN A 3 24.96 -9.13 4.66
CA GLN A 3 26.29 -8.78 4.19
C GLN A 3 26.93 -9.98 3.50
N ARG A 4 27.56 -9.77 2.34
CA ARG A 4 28.31 -10.82 1.63
C ARG A 4 29.47 -10.22 0.88
N HIS A 5 30.66 -10.81 1.00
CA HIS A 5 31.89 -10.35 0.34
C HIS A 5 32.15 -8.84 0.48
N CYS A 6 32.05 -8.31 1.70
CA CYS A 6 32.20 -6.87 2.00
C CYS A 6 31.15 -5.93 1.39
N SER A 7 30.08 -6.45 0.79
CA SER A 7 28.95 -5.68 0.29
C SER A 7 27.73 -5.82 1.20
N PHE A 8 26.94 -4.75 1.32
CA PHE A 8 25.65 -4.73 2.00
C PHE A 8 24.52 -4.88 0.99
N TYR A 9 23.57 -5.78 1.29
CA TYR A 9 22.39 -6.04 0.47
C TYR A 9 21.14 -5.72 1.28
N LEU A 10 20.36 -4.75 0.82
CA LEU A 10 19.04 -4.45 1.39
C LEU A 10 17.99 -5.27 0.64
N VAL A 11 17.17 -6.01 1.38
CA VAL A 11 16.00 -6.72 0.83
C VAL A 11 14.78 -5.92 1.21
N MET A 12 13.97 -5.57 0.23
CA MET A 12 12.81 -4.70 0.37
C MET A 12 11.71 -5.15 -0.60
N GLU A 13 10.50 -4.61 -0.42
CA GLU A 13 9.36 -4.87 -1.31
C GLU A 13 9.73 -4.53 -2.76
N PHE A 14 9.42 -5.45 -3.69
CA PHE A 14 9.48 -5.15 -5.11
C PHE A 14 8.22 -4.40 -5.53
N ILE A 15 8.35 -3.12 -5.85
CA ILE A 15 7.26 -2.30 -6.37
C ILE A 15 7.21 -2.52 -7.88
N ASN A 16 6.24 -3.31 -8.33
CA ASN A 16 6.01 -3.53 -9.75
C ASN A 16 5.27 -2.32 -10.34
N GLY A 17 6.06 -1.31 -10.69
CA GLY A 17 5.55 -0.02 -11.08
C GLY A 17 6.60 0.83 -11.76
N LYS A 18 6.36 2.13 -11.79
CA LYS A 18 7.20 3.09 -12.52
C LYS A 18 7.57 4.26 -11.62
N GLU A 19 8.82 4.69 -11.69
CA GLU A 19 9.24 5.94 -11.06
C GLU A 19 8.39 7.11 -11.57
N LEU A 20 7.98 8.00 -10.67
CA LEU A 20 7.15 9.14 -10.98
C LEU A 20 7.81 10.06 -12.02
N ALA A 21 9.14 10.23 -11.95
CA ALA A 21 9.91 10.98 -12.95
C ALA A 21 9.65 10.47 -14.39
N LYS A 22 9.78 9.14 -14.58
CA LYS A 22 9.55 8.49 -15.87
C LYS A 22 8.08 8.56 -16.28
N ALA A 23 7.16 8.37 -15.33
CA ALA A 23 5.72 8.47 -15.60
C ALA A 23 5.29 9.88 -16.03
N LEU A 24 5.83 10.93 -15.39
CA LEU A 24 5.58 12.33 -15.77
C LEU A 24 6.15 12.66 -17.15
N SER A 25 7.35 12.17 -17.47
CA SER A 25 7.97 12.31 -18.79
C SER A 25 7.07 11.71 -19.88
N ASP A 26 6.68 10.45 -19.73
CA ASP A 26 5.84 9.76 -20.73
C ASP A 26 4.45 10.37 -20.85
N PHE A 27 3.87 10.79 -19.73
CA PHE A 27 2.60 11.50 -19.74
C PHE A 27 2.68 12.79 -20.55
N ARG A 28 3.73 13.62 -20.35
CA ARG A 28 3.91 14.86 -21.13
C ARG A 28 4.10 14.61 -22.62
N ASN A 29 4.81 13.53 -22.98
CA ASN A 29 5.02 13.16 -24.37
C ASN A 29 3.72 12.75 -25.08
N SER A 30 2.78 12.14 -24.35
CA SER A 30 1.50 11.65 -24.88
C SER A 30 0.34 12.63 -24.69
N ASN A 31 0.38 13.47 -23.66
CA ASN A 31 -0.63 14.44 -23.31
C ASN A 31 0.03 15.70 -22.70
N PRO A 32 -0.10 16.87 -23.34
CA PRO A 32 0.64 18.05 -22.93
C PRO A 32 0.14 18.71 -21.63
N LYS A 33 -1.02 18.31 -21.08
CA LYS A 33 -1.61 18.99 -19.93
C LYS A 33 -1.94 18.06 -18.77
N VAL A 34 -1.17 18.21 -17.68
CA VAL A 34 -1.48 17.60 -16.37
C VAL A 34 -2.71 18.28 -15.77
N GLU A 35 -3.71 17.52 -15.36
CA GLU A 35 -4.93 18.05 -14.71
C GLU A 35 -4.68 18.34 -13.22
N ASP A 36 -5.42 19.30 -12.65
CA ASP A 36 -5.29 19.67 -11.23
C ASP A 36 -5.62 18.51 -10.30
N GLY A 37 -6.62 17.68 -10.65
CA GLY A 37 -6.96 16.47 -9.88
C GLY A 37 -5.79 15.48 -9.75
N MET A 38 -4.88 15.43 -10.73
CA MET A 38 -3.68 14.60 -10.65
C MET A 38 -2.71 15.12 -9.58
N LEU A 39 -2.48 16.43 -9.56
CA LEU A 39 -1.60 17.09 -8.58
C LEU A 39 -2.17 16.99 -7.16
N VAL A 40 -3.49 17.13 -7.01
CA VAL A 40 -4.17 16.98 -5.73
C VAL A 40 -3.99 15.56 -5.17
N TYR A 41 -4.20 14.53 -5.98
CA TYR A 41 -4.00 13.14 -5.55
C TYR A 41 -2.55 12.86 -5.15
N LEU A 42 -1.59 13.27 -5.99
CA LEU A 42 -0.16 13.12 -5.75
C LEU A 42 0.26 13.80 -4.44
N GLY A 43 -0.19 15.04 -4.24
CA GLY A 43 0.10 15.82 -3.04
C GLY A 43 -0.49 15.20 -1.77
N ILE A 44 -1.71 14.66 -1.83
CA ILE A 44 -2.36 14.00 -0.68
C ILE A 44 -1.60 12.74 -0.27
N GLU A 45 -1.32 11.83 -1.21
CA GLU A 45 -0.66 10.55 -0.89
C GLU A 45 0.76 10.75 -0.34
N ILE A 46 1.53 11.68 -0.92
CA ILE A 46 2.87 12.00 -0.43
C ILE A 46 2.80 12.69 0.94
N ALA A 47 1.86 13.63 1.13
CA ALA A 47 1.71 14.31 2.41
C ALA A 47 1.29 13.35 3.55
N ASP A 48 0.43 12.37 3.26
CA ASP A 48 0.08 11.31 4.23
C ASP A 48 1.31 10.46 4.58
N ALA A 49 2.15 10.09 3.60
CA ALA A 49 3.39 9.35 3.86
C ALA A 49 4.41 10.16 4.67
N LEU A 50 4.64 11.43 4.31
CA LEU A 50 5.51 12.34 5.06
C LEU A 50 5.04 12.53 6.51
N GLN A 51 3.72 12.64 6.72
CA GLN A 51 3.17 12.79 8.07
C GLN A 51 3.56 11.60 8.97
N VAL A 52 3.49 10.37 8.44
CA VAL A 52 3.88 9.16 9.19
C VAL A 52 5.37 9.18 9.53
N ILE A 53 6.23 9.59 8.59
CA ILE A 53 7.68 9.74 8.80
C ILE A 53 7.95 10.79 9.89
N HIS A 54 7.29 11.95 9.80
CA HIS A 54 7.45 13.06 10.73
C HIS A 54 6.96 12.73 12.15
N ASP A 55 5.84 12.02 12.27
CA ASP A 55 5.31 11.56 13.57
C ASP A 55 6.23 10.53 14.23
N SER A 56 7.02 9.81 13.43
CA SER A 56 8.05 8.87 13.90
C SER A 56 9.38 9.56 14.27
N GLY A 57 9.45 10.90 14.23
CA GLY A 57 10.64 11.66 14.60
C GLY A 57 11.69 11.81 13.48
N TYR A 58 11.41 11.33 12.28
CA TYR A 58 12.32 11.39 11.13
C TYR A 58 11.97 12.55 10.18
N ILE A 59 12.96 13.01 9.41
CA ILE A 59 12.83 13.93 8.27
C ILE A 59 13.35 13.19 7.03
N TYR A 60 12.64 13.29 5.91
CA TYR A 60 12.92 12.48 4.73
C TYR A 60 14.06 13.02 3.87
N ARG A 61 14.11 14.34 3.64
CA ARG A 61 15.20 15.14 3.05
C ARG A 61 15.54 14.92 1.58
N ASP A 62 15.00 13.91 0.91
CA ASP A 62 15.26 13.69 -0.52
C ASP A 62 13.98 13.42 -1.32
N LEU A 63 12.92 14.21 -1.07
CA LEU A 63 11.67 14.09 -1.82
C LEU A 63 11.80 14.69 -3.22
N LYS A 64 11.82 13.82 -4.22
CA LYS A 64 11.86 14.14 -5.66
C LYS A 64 11.16 13.05 -6.46
N PRO A 65 10.73 13.28 -7.72
CA PRO A 65 10.01 12.27 -8.50
C PRO A 65 10.77 10.96 -8.72
N GLN A 66 12.10 10.95 -8.65
CA GLN A 66 12.93 9.74 -8.77
C GLN A 66 12.77 8.83 -7.54
N ASN A 67 12.48 9.41 -6.36
CA ASN A 67 12.31 8.67 -5.11
C ASN A 67 10.84 8.35 -4.80
N VAL A 68 9.98 8.49 -5.81
CA VAL A 68 8.55 8.17 -5.73
C VAL A 68 8.21 7.17 -6.81
N MET A 69 7.61 6.04 -6.45
CA MET A 69 7.12 5.04 -7.39
C MET A 69 5.60 5.06 -7.44
N LEU A 70 5.07 4.94 -8.65
CA LEU A 70 3.69 4.61 -8.93
C LEU A 70 3.57 3.09 -8.98
N ASP A 71 2.88 2.50 -8.02
CA ASP A 71 2.63 1.06 -8.02
C ASP A 71 1.62 0.70 -9.12
N GLY A 72 2.05 -0.11 -10.10
CA GLY A 72 1.26 -0.45 -11.29
C GLY A 72 0.03 -1.29 -10.98
N ILE A 73 -0.04 -1.87 -9.78
CA ILE A 73 -1.16 -2.71 -9.35
C ILE A 73 -2.17 -1.91 -8.55
N SER A 74 -1.76 -1.37 -7.39
CA SER A 74 -2.69 -0.64 -6.52
C SER A 74 -3.03 0.75 -7.06
N GLY A 75 -2.23 1.30 -7.98
CA GLY A 75 -2.31 2.69 -8.43
C GLY A 75 -1.97 3.69 -7.33
N ARG A 76 -1.37 3.23 -6.23
CA ARG A 76 -0.93 4.03 -5.09
C ARG A 76 0.47 4.57 -5.34
N ILE A 77 0.80 5.62 -4.60
CA ILE A 77 2.14 6.19 -4.57
C ILE A 77 2.90 5.56 -3.41
N LYS A 78 4.16 5.17 -3.66
CA LYS A 78 5.08 4.66 -2.66
C LYS A 78 6.37 5.49 -2.70
N MET A 79 6.78 6.01 -1.55
CA MET A 79 8.10 6.60 -1.39
C MET A 79 9.14 5.48 -1.27
N ILE A 80 10.25 5.62 -1.98
CA ILE A 80 11.39 4.70 -1.94
C ILE A 80 12.63 5.41 -1.42
N ASP A 81 13.78 4.76 -1.35
CA ASP A 81 15.05 5.36 -0.93
C ASP A 81 14.99 6.17 0.39
N PHE A 82 15.10 5.45 1.50
CA PHE A 82 15.14 6.03 2.85
C PHE A 82 16.58 6.27 3.33
N GLY A 83 17.57 6.25 2.42
CA GLY A 83 18.99 6.38 2.77
C GLY A 83 19.37 7.75 3.36
N THR A 84 18.56 8.77 3.10
CA THR A 84 18.78 10.15 3.56
C THR A 84 17.96 10.52 4.81
N LEU A 85 17.20 9.57 5.38
CA LEU A 85 16.43 9.80 6.60
C LEU A 85 17.31 10.37 7.71
N TYR A 86 16.79 11.36 8.42
CA TYR A 86 17.43 11.96 9.58
C TYR A 86 16.49 11.90 10.77
N HIS A 87 16.91 11.28 11.87
CA HIS A 87 16.16 11.37 13.11
C HIS A 87 16.51 12.68 13.82
N ARG A 88 15.52 13.40 14.36
CA ARG A 88 15.74 14.71 14.99
C ARG A 88 16.67 14.70 16.20
N SER A 89 16.98 13.53 16.76
CA SER A 89 17.95 13.38 17.85
C SER A 89 19.37 13.05 17.38
N ASP A 90 19.58 12.84 16.07
CA ASP A 90 20.89 12.48 15.54
C ASP A 90 21.83 13.69 15.60
N LYS A 91 23.07 13.42 16.01
CA LYS A 91 24.16 14.40 16.03
C LYS A 91 24.90 14.32 14.69
N ASP A 92 25.31 15.46 14.16
CA ASP A 92 26.10 15.59 12.92
C ASP A 92 25.40 15.03 11.66
N PRO A 93 24.30 15.67 11.20
CA PRO A 93 23.62 15.24 10.00
C PRO A 93 24.48 15.40 8.75
N LEU A 94 24.50 14.37 7.91
CA LEU A 94 24.98 14.51 6.53
C LEU A 94 24.04 15.43 5.75
N VAL A 95 24.59 16.43 5.06
CA VAL A 95 23.82 17.32 4.19
C VAL A 95 23.76 16.70 2.80
N PHE A 96 22.54 16.58 2.28
CA PHE A 96 22.27 16.13 0.91
C PHE A 96 21.60 17.26 0.15
N GLU A 97 22.01 17.44 -1.11
CA GLU A 97 21.42 18.42 -2.00
C GLU A 97 20.82 17.72 -3.22
N SER A 98 19.58 18.08 -3.51
CA SER A 98 18.84 17.71 -4.71
C SER A 98 18.41 19.01 -5.38
N GLU A 99 19.04 19.32 -6.50
CA GLU A 99 18.83 20.55 -7.27
C GLU A 99 17.32 20.80 -7.51
N GLY A 100 16.84 21.98 -7.15
CA GLY A 100 15.43 22.37 -7.29
C GLY A 100 14.46 21.82 -6.22
N TYR A 101 14.84 20.80 -5.44
CA TYR A 101 14.00 20.20 -4.38
C TYR A 101 14.50 20.50 -2.97
N THR A 102 15.80 20.69 -2.79
CA THR A 102 16.38 21.08 -1.51
C THR A 102 15.97 22.52 -1.18
N PRO A 103 15.34 22.77 -0.01
CA PRO A 103 15.01 24.11 0.43
C PRO A 103 16.26 24.97 0.61
N PRO A 104 16.26 26.25 0.18
CA PRO A 104 17.45 27.10 0.25
C PRO A 104 17.93 27.36 1.68
N ASP A 105 17.02 27.34 2.67
CA ASP A 105 17.36 27.44 4.09
C ASP A 105 18.15 26.24 4.61
N LEU A 106 18.04 25.06 3.99
CA LEU A 106 18.82 23.88 4.37
C LEU A 106 20.22 23.84 3.74
N LEU A 107 20.55 24.79 2.86
CA LEU A 107 21.92 24.99 2.37
C LEU A 107 22.81 25.67 3.42
N ASP A 108 22.20 26.34 4.39
CA ASP A 108 22.90 26.82 5.58
C ASP A 108 22.97 25.68 6.62
N ALA A 109 24.18 25.14 6.81
CA ALA A 109 24.43 24.02 7.72
C ALA A 109 24.13 24.32 9.21
N THR A 110 23.85 25.58 9.57
CA THR A 110 23.44 25.95 10.92
C THR A 110 21.94 25.75 11.17
N ASN A 111 21.13 25.61 10.12
CA ASN A 111 19.69 25.43 10.25
C ASN A 111 19.33 23.97 10.57
N PRO A 112 18.41 23.74 11.53
CA PRO A 112 17.96 22.39 11.84
C PRO A 112 17.09 21.82 10.72
N PHE A 113 17.21 20.51 10.47
CA PHE A 113 16.28 19.80 9.60
C PHE A 113 14.90 19.72 10.24
N MET A 114 13.92 20.34 9.58
CA MET A 114 12.54 20.44 10.07
C MET A 114 11.54 19.83 9.06
N PRO A 115 10.36 19.38 9.52
CA PRO A 115 9.29 18.89 8.63
C PRO A 115 8.92 19.85 7.49
N SER A 116 9.06 21.15 7.73
CA SER A 116 8.84 22.21 6.74
C SER A 116 9.80 22.16 5.54
N GLY A 117 10.95 21.48 5.67
CA GLY A 117 11.86 21.20 4.56
C GLY A 117 11.27 20.20 3.57
N ASP A 118 10.77 19.06 4.06
CA ASP A 118 10.10 18.07 3.19
C ASP A 118 8.83 18.64 2.52
N ILE A 119 8.15 19.56 3.20
CA ILE A 119 7.00 20.29 2.67
C ILE A 119 7.39 21.18 1.49
N TYR A 120 8.55 21.84 1.54
CA TYR A 120 9.07 22.58 0.40
C TYR A 120 9.37 21.64 -0.77
N SER A 121 10.04 20.51 -0.52
CA SER A 121 10.32 19.51 -1.55
C SER A 121 9.04 18.94 -2.18
N LEU A 122 7.97 18.74 -1.39
CA LEU A 122 6.64 18.41 -1.91
C LEU A 122 6.08 19.51 -2.83
N GLY A 123 6.21 20.78 -2.42
CA GLY A 123 5.84 21.92 -3.26
C GLY A 123 6.59 21.95 -4.59
N ALA A 124 7.90 21.68 -4.57
CA ALA A 124 8.75 21.63 -5.75
C ALA A 124 8.35 20.49 -6.68
N LEU A 125 8.08 19.30 -6.13
CA LEU A 125 7.59 18.14 -6.88
C LEU A 125 6.24 18.41 -7.55
N LEU A 126 5.28 19.05 -6.83
CA LEU A 126 3.99 19.42 -7.41
C LEU A 126 4.12 20.50 -8.49
N PHE A 127 5.00 21.47 -8.29
CA PHE A 127 5.32 22.50 -9.28
C PHE A 127 5.91 21.88 -10.54
N GLU A 128 6.93 21.03 -10.38
CA GLU A 128 7.56 20.36 -11.50
C GLU A 128 6.56 19.48 -12.24
N ALA A 129 5.77 18.66 -11.54
CA ALA A 129 4.71 17.85 -12.13
C ALA A 129 3.78 18.71 -13.01
N ALA A 130 3.43 19.91 -12.53
CA ALA A 130 2.53 20.84 -13.19
C ALA A 130 3.14 21.59 -14.40
N VAL A 131 4.44 21.92 -14.35
CA VAL A 131 5.11 22.85 -15.27
C VAL A 131 6.03 22.16 -16.26
N GLY A 132 6.69 21.07 -15.87
CA GLY A 132 7.75 20.45 -16.67
C GLY A 132 9.11 20.48 -15.99
N ASP A 133 9.34 21.45 -15.12
CA ASP A 133 10.64 21.81 -14.58
C ASP A 133 10.52 22.31 -13.13
N THR A 134 11.61 22.27 -12.38
CA THR A 134 11.66 22.66 -10.97
C THR A 134 11.49 24.18 -10.78
N PRO A 135 11.04 24.65 -9.60
CA PRO A 135 10.87 26.08 -9.37
C PRO A 135 12.22 26.81 -9.34
N SER A 136 12.35 27.86 -10.15
CA SER A 136 13.50 28.76 -10.09
C SER A 136 13.40 29.73 -8.91
N GLN A 137 14.51 29.90 -8.19
CA GLN A 137 14.58 30.81 -7.04
C GLN A 137 14.26 32.25 -7.45
N GLY A 138 13.38 32.90 -6.69
CA GLY A 138 13.00 34.31 -6.89
C GLY A 138 11.98 34.57 -8.00
N GLU A 139 11.54 33.55 -8.74
CA GLU A 139 10.49 33.72 -9.75
C GLU A 139 9.08 33.60 -9.14
N PRO A 140 8.10 34.41 -9.57
CA PRO A 140 6.72 34.28 -9.12
C PRO A 140 6.09 32.94 -9.56
N ILE A 141 5.90 32.03 -8.61
CA ILE A 141 5.33 30.69 -8.84
C ILE A 141 3.98 30.74 -9.58
N ALA A 142 3.06 31.63 -9.18
CA ALA A 142 1.76 31.79 -9.85
C ALA A 142 1.86 32.13 -11.35
N ARG A 143 2.97 32.72 -11.83
CA ARG A 143 3.17 33.03 -13.25
C ARG A 143 3.24 31.77 -14.11
N HIS A 144 3.82 30.69 -13.57
CA HIS A 144 4.03 29.41 -14.24
C HIS A 144 2.80 28.49 -14.15
N LEU A 145 1.95 28.70 -13.15
CA LEU A 145 0.75 27.89 -12.91
C LEU A 145 -0.54 28.54 -13.43
N LYS A 146 -0.44 29.43 -14.43
CA LYS A 146 -1.60 30.11 -15.02
C LYS A 146 -2.62 29.10 -15.57
N GLY A 147 -3.89 29.31 -15.23
CA GLY A 147 -5.00 28.46 -15.67
C GLY A 147 -5.26 27.23 -14.79
N ARG A 148 -4.56 27.08 -13.67
CA ARG A 148 -4.89 26.12 -12.60
C ARG A 148 -5.80 26.74 -11.53
N ASP A 149 -6.41 25.92 -10.69
CA ASP A 149 -7.21 26.37 -9.54
C ASP A 149 -6.35 27.29 -8.64
N PRO A 150 -6.75 28.56 -8.42
CA PRO A 150 -5.99 29.49 -7.59
C PRO A 150 -5.72 28.99 -6.17
N ARG A 151 -6.59 28.14 -5.63
CA ARG A 151 -6.41 27.52 -4.31
C ARG A 151 -5.28 26.49 -4.33
N LEU A 152 -5.14 25.72 -5.41
CA LEU A 152 -4.02 24.80 -5.61
C LEU A 152 -2.71 25.58 -5.73
N VAL A 153 -2.71 26.66 -6.52
CA VAL A 153 -1.55 27.55 -6.66
C VAL A 153 -1.12 28.11 -5.30
N ALA A 154 -2.06 28.62 -4.50
CA ALA A 154 -1.77 29.15 -3.17
C ALA A 154 -1.17 28.09 -2.21
N ILE A 155 -1.60 26.83 -2.30
CA ILE A 155 -1.02 25.73 -1.51
C ILE A 155 0.43 25.48 -1.96
N ILE A 156 0.70 25.37 -3.26
CA ILE A 156 2.05 25.16 -3.80
C ILE A 156 2.97 26.34 -3.43
N GLU A 157 2.50 27.58 -3.56
CA GLU A 157 3.25 28.78 -3.15
C GLU A 157 3.58 28.80 -1.67
N LYS A 158 2.64 28.39 -0.82
CA LYS A 158 2.89 28.31 0.62
C LYS A 158 3.89 27.22 0.96
N CYS A 159 3.88 26.07 0.28
CA CYS A 159 4.91 25.05 0.43
C CYS A 159 6.30 25.57 0.02
N LEU A 160 6.37 26.31 -1.10
CA LEU A 160 7.60 26.85 -1.68
C LEU A 160 8.09 28.17 -1.06
N ASN A 161 7.52 28.61 0.07
CA ASN A 161 7.94 29.87 0.69
C ASN A 161 9.43 29.81 1.09
N LEU A 162 10.20 30.86 0.79
CA LEU A 162 11.63 30.90 1.13
C LEU A 162 11.85 30.99 2.64
N ASP A 163 10.90 31.57 3.37
CA ASP A 163 10.91 31.61 4.82
C ASP A 163 10.27 30.32 5.37
N PRO A 164 11.04 29.42 6.03
CA PRO A 164 10.53 28.14 6.51
C PRO A 164 9.41 28.29 7.55
N THR A 165 9.33 29.43 8.24
CA THR A 165 8.26 29.69 9.24
C THR A 165 6.92 30.00 8.58
N LYS A 166 6.92 30.45 7.33
CA LYS A 166 5.72 30.76 6.55
C LYS A 166 5.17 29.56 5.76
N ARG A 167 5.94 28.47 5.68
CA ARG A 167 5.49 27.19 5.13
C ARG A 167 4.43 26.55 6.02
N PHE A 168 3.74 25.53 5.50
CA PHE A 168 3.05 24.60 6.38
C PHE A 168 4.04 23.92 7.31
N GLN A 169 3.63 23.67 8.55
CA GLN A 169 4.52 23.11 9.57
C GLN A 169 4.31 21.60 9.75
N LYS A 170 3.19 21.07 9.24
CA LYS A 170 2.88 19.64 9.24
C LYS A 170 2.37 19.20 7.87
N ALA A 171 2.83 18.05 7.39
CA ALA A 171 2.38 17.50 6.12
C ALA A 171 0.86 17.28 6.08
N LYS A 172 0.24 16.91 7.22
CA LYS A 172 -1.22 16.81 7.37
C LYS A 172 -1.98 18.10 7.04
N GLU A 173 -1.39 19.27 7.27
CA GLU A 173 -2.01 20.55 6.91
C GLU A 173 -2.11 20.70 5.40
N VAL A 174 -1.03 20.39 4.67
CA VAL A 174 -1.01 20.37 3.19
C VAL A 174 -2.08 19.41 2.67
N ARG A 175 -2.10 18.18 3.21
CA ARG A 175 -3.09 17.16 2.86
C ARG A 175 -4.53 17.65 3.07
N ASN A 176 -4.80 18.31 4.19
CA ASN A 176 -6.13 18.80 4.51
C ASN A 176 -6.57 19.94 3.59
N GLU A 177 -5.67 20.86 3.22
CA GLU A 177 -5.99 21.92 2.26
C GLU A 177 -6.22 21.35 0.85
N LEU A 178 -5.40 20.40 0.40
CA LEU A 178 -5.59 19.71 -0.88
C LEU A 178 -6.92 18.94 -0.93
N ALA A 179 -7.30 18.29 0.17
CA ALA A 179 -8.56 17.53 0.27
C ALA A 179 -9.83 18.40 0.20
N LYS A 180 -9.72 19.73 0.42
CA LYS A 180 -10.83 20.67 0.24
C LYS A 180 -11.07 21.01 -1.24
N LEU A 181 -10.13 20.68 -2.13
CA LEU A 181 -10.26 20.96 -3.55
C LEU A 181 -11.15 19.90 -4.22
N THR A 182 -12.06 20.34 -5.07
CA THR A 182 -12.91 19.44 -5.86
C THR A 182 -12.10 18.86 -7.01
N ASN A 183 -12.09 17.53 -7.15
CA ASN A 183 -11.40 16.83 -8.24
C ASN A 183 -12.11 17.05 -9.59
N LYS A 184 -11.86 18.18 -10.26
CA LYS A 184 -11.99 18.22 -11.72
C LYS A 184 -10.72 17.59 -12.30
N GLY A 185 -10.90 16.41 -12.89
CA GLY A 185 -9.81 15.59 -13.41
C GLY A 185 -9.59 14.33 -12.59
N TRP A 186 -9.48 13.21 -13.27
CA TRP A 186 -9.34 11.88 -12.68
C TRP A 186 -7.86 11.54 -12.55
N TRP A 187 -7.46 10.85 -11.48
CA TRP A 187 -6.12 10.25 -11.40
C TRP A 187 -5.97 9.17 -12.47
N ILE A 188 -5.49 9.53 -13.65
CA ILE A 188 -5.39 8.66 -14.83
C ILE A 188 -4.63 7.36 -14.55
N PHE A 189 -3.67 7.36 -13.62
CA PHE A 189 -2.89 6.19 -13.23
C PHE A 189 -3.62 5.22 -12.28
N LYS A 190 -4.93 5.45 -12.02
CA LYS A 190 -5.81 4.39 -11.48
C LYS A 190 -6.24 3.39 -12.56
N ARG A 191 -6.06 3.72 -13.85
CA ARG A 191 -6.30 2.77 -14.96
C ARG A 191 -5.03 1.97 -15.22
N ARG A 192 -5.17 0.64 -15.23
CA ARG A 192 -4.09 -0.35 -15.40
C ARG A 192 -3.26 -0.14 -16.67
N ASP A 193 -3.87 0.50 -17.66
CA ASP A 193 -3.36 0.61 -19.04
C ASP A 193 -2.15 1.56 -19.18
N PHE A 194 -1.84 2.36 -18.15
CA PHE A 194 -0.75 3.36 -18.19
C PHE A 194 0.58 2.89 -17.57
N ILE A 195 0.58 1.82 -16.79
CA ILE A 195 1.79 1.26 -16.18
C ILE A 195 1.93 -0.18 -16.65
N GLU A 196 2.80 -0.40 -17.63
CA GLU A 196 3.18 -1.74 -18.04
C GLU A 196 4.04 -2.39 -16.93
N PRO A 197 3.60 -3.52 -16.36
CA PRO A 197 4.40 -4.30 -15.42
C PRO A 197 5.76 -4.68 -16.03
N ILE A 198 6.83 -4.61 -15.22
CA ILE A 198 8.12 -5.14 -15.65
C ILE A 198 8.01 -6.66 -15.78
N GLU A 199 8.40 -7.21 -16.93
CA GLU A 199 8.52 -8.66 -17.10
C GLU A 199 9.66 -9.20 -16.23
N LEU A 200 9.31 -10.01 -15.22
CA LEU A 200 10.28 -10.78 -14.47
C LEU A 200 10.63 -12.05 -15.27
N ALA A 201 11.88 -12.18 -15.68
CA ALA A 201 12.38 -13.33 -16.44
C ALA A 201 12.18 -14.67 -15.69
N VAL A 202 12.14 -14.65 -14.36
CA VAL A 202 11.81 -15.78 -13.50
C VAL A 202 10.96 -15.29 -12.34
N LEU A 203 9.74 -15.81 -12.20
CA LEU A 203 8.95 -15.56 -11.00
C LEU A 203 9.49 -16.45 -9.86
N PRO A 204 9.76 -15.89 -8.66
CA PRO A 204 10.06 -16.69 -7.47
C PRO A 204 9.00 -17.77 -7.26
N LYS A 205 9.39 -18.92 -6.71
CA LYS A 205 8.44 -20.01 -6.46
C LYS A 205 7.73 -19.81 -5.12
N THR A 206 6.47 -20.21 -5.03
CA THR A 206 5.71 -20.24 -3.77
C THR A 206 6.27 -21.32 -2.83
N LEU A 207 6.26 -21.04 -1.52
CA LEU A 207 6.52 -22.03 -0.48
C LEU A 207 5.29 -22.86 -0.10
N PHE A 208 4.11 -22.46 -0.60
CA PHE A 208 2.82 -23.07 -0.35
C PHE A 208 2.31 -23.88 -1.55
N PRO A 209 1.40 -24.86 -1.34
CA PRO A 209 0.77 -25.59 -2.43
C PRO A 209 0.11 -24.64 -3.44
N ALA A 210 0.30 -24.90 -4.73
CA ALA A 210 -0.25 -24.09 -5.83
C ALA A 210 -1.77 -23.94 -5.76
N ALA A 211 -2.47 -24.97 -5.26
CA ALA A 211 -3.92 -24.94 -5.08
C ALA A 211 -4.40 -23.93 -4.02
N CYS A 212 -3.51 -23.39 -3.18
CA CYS A 212 -3.83 -22.44 -2.12
C CYS A 212 -3.45 -20.99 -2.46
N THR A 213 -2.73 -20.77 -3.57
CA THR A 213 -2.22 -19.45 -3.94
C THR A 213 -3.18 -18.73 -4.87
N PHE A 214 -3.35 -17.42 -4.64
CA PHE A 214 -4.23 -16.62 -5.47
C PHE A 214 -3.84 -15.15 -5.48
N CYS A 215 -4.17 -14.46 -6.58
CA CYS A 215 -4.01 -13.03 -6.70
C CYS A 215 -5.19 -12.34 -5.99
N ASP A 216 -4.89 -11.54 -4.96
CA ASP A 216 -5.84 -10.70 -4.21
C ASP A 216 -6.25 -9.44 -4.99
N TYR A 217 -5.57 -9.16 -6.10
CA TYR A 217 -5.89 -8.04 -6.97
C TYR A 217 -6.80 -8.41 -8.15
N CYS A 218 -6.38 -9.35 -9.01
CA CYS A 218 -7.16 -9.73 -10.19
C CYS A 218 -7.99 -11.00 -10.04
N GLY A 219 -7.84 -11.70 -8.91
CA GLY A 219 -8.57 -12.94 -8.69
C GLY A 219 -7.92 -14.19 -9.30
N HIS A 220 -6.89 -14.05 -10.14
CA HIS A 220 -6.26 -15.19 -10.80
C HIS A 220 -5.67 -16.21 -9.80
N SER A 221 -5.84 -17.49 -10.09
CA SER A 221 -5.25 -18.62 -9.35
C SER A 221 -4.94 -19.74 -10.35
N ASP A 222 -3.82 -20.41 -10.17
CA ASP A 222 -3.39 -21.54 -11.01
C ASP A 222 -2.88 -22.66 -10.10
N ASN A 223 -3.66 -23.73 -9.98
CA ASN A 223 -3.37 -24.85 -9.09
C ASN A 223 -2.23 -25.76 -9.60
N GLN A 224 -1.69 -25.50 -10.80
CA GLN A 224 -0.54 -26.22 -11.36
C GLN A 224 0.73 -25.39 -11.31
N SER A 225 0.63 -24.08 -11.08
CA SER A 225 1.77 -23.18 -11.06
C SER A 225 2.39 -23.05 -9.68
N GLN A 226 3.69 -23.31 -9.60
CA GLN A 226 4.50 -22.99 -8.42
C GLN A 226 5.00 -21.55 -8.44
N ALA A 227 4.47 -20.67 -9.29
CA ALA A 227 4.81 -19.26 -9.23
C ALA A 227 4.30 -18.66 -7.91
N GLY A 228 5.16 -17.91 -7.23
CA GLY A 228 4.80 -17.12 -6.06
C GLY A 228 4.28 -15.73 -6.43
N TYR A 229 4.19 -15.42 -7.73
CA TYR A 229 3.70 -14.16 -8.26
C TYR A 229 2.62 -14.40 -9.33
N CYS A 230 1.65 -13.51 -9.40
CA CYS A 230 0.58 -13.57 -10.39
C CYS A 230 1.12 -13.35 -11.81
N VAL A 231 0.80 -14.23 -12.76
CA VAL A 231 1.24 -14.07 -14.16
C VAL A 231 0.62 -12.85 -14.86
N ASN A 232 -0.55 -12.41 -14.41
CA ASN A 232 -1.25 -11.26 -15.00
C ASN A 232 -0.83 -9.94 -14.35
N CYS A 233 -0.66 -9.92 -13.02
CA CYS A 233 -0.45 -8.69 -12.26
C CYS A 233 0.96 -8.52 -11.73
N ARG A 234 1.77 -9.59 -11.76
CA ARG A 234 3.14 -9.65 -11.27
C ARG A 234 3.32 -9.13 -9.84
N ILE A 235 2.29 -9.29 -9.01
CA ILE A 235 2.37 -9.18 -7.54
C ILE A 235 2.59 -10.53 -6.88
N PRO A 236 3.14 -10.56 -5.66
CA PRO A 236 3.11 -11.75 -4.84
C PRO A 236 1.68 -12.30 -4.75
N LEU A 237 1.53 -13.59 -5.04
CA LEU A 237 0.28 -14.29 -4.73
C LEU A 237 0.10 -14.30 -3.21
N LYS A 238 -1.16 -14.35 -2.78
CA LYS A 238 -1.53 -14.51 -1.38
C LYS A 238 -1.94 -15.95 -1.10
N VAL A 239 -1.84 -16.33 0.17
CA VAL A 239 -2.47 -17.51 0.74
C VAL A 239 -3.35 -17.10 1.91
N GLY A 240 -4.54 -17.70 1.99
CA GLY A 240 -5.43 -17.53 3.13
C GLY A 240 -5.02 -18.47 4.24
N ARG A 241 -4.48 -17.96 5.35
CA ARG A 241 -4.09 -18.71 6.53
C ARG A 241 -5.19 -18.65 7.58
N VAL A 242 -5.59 -19.80 8.10
CA VAL A 242 -6.57 -19.90 9.19
C VAL A 242 -5.92 -20.60 10.37
N GLN A 243 -6.01 -19.98 11.55
CA GLN A 243 -5.42 -20.48 12.79
C GLN A 243 -6.46 -20.72 13.86
N TRP A 244 -6.24 -21.71 14.73
CA TRP A 244 -7.02 -21.90 15.94
C TRP A 244 -6.14 -22.43 17.07
N ALA A 245 -6.55 -22.21 18.31
CA ALA A 245 -5.87 -22.71 19.48
C ALA A 245 -6.87 -23.45 20.37
N GLU A 246 -6.45 -24.60 20.91
CA GLU A 246 -7.31 -25.39 21.80
C GLU A 246 -7.22 -24.90 23.26
N ASP A 247 -6.09 -24.31 23.65
CA ASP A 247 -5.85 -23.69 24.97
C ASP A 247 -4.82 -22.55 24.88
N LYS A 248 -4.77 -21.67 25.90
CA LYS A 248 -3.82 -20.53 25.97
C LYS A 248 -2.34 -20.90 25.91
N LYS A 249 -2.00 -22.18 26.07
CA LYS A 249 -0.62 -22.71 26.04
C LYS A 249 -0.29 -23.47 24.75
N ASP A 250 -1.27 -23.69 23.87
CA ASP A 250 -1.05 -24.37 22.60
C ASP A 250 -0.39 -23.41 21.60
N LYS A 251 0.52 -23.92 20.76
CA LYS A 251 1.20 -23.13 19.72
C LYS A 251 0.26 -22.70 18.58
N GLY A 252 -1.00 -23.13 18.63
CA GLY A 252 -2.01 -22.89 17.62
C GLY A 252 -1.79 -23.79 16.41
N LYS A 253 -2.84 -24.48 15.98
CA LYS A 253 -2.84 -25.24 14.73
C LYS A 253 -3.26 -24.31 13.58
N GLU A 254 -2.89 -24.67 12.36
CA GLU A 254 -3.22 -23.88 11.18
C GLU A 254 -3.51 -24.76 9.95
N PHE A 255 -4.26 -24.18 9.03
CA PHE A 255 -4.43 -24.69 7.67
C PHE A 255 -4.49 -23.52 6.68
N PHE A 256 -4.30 -23.83 5.40
CA PHE A 256 -4.40 -22.86 4.32
C PHE A 256 -5.66 -23.11 3.50
N LEU A 257 -6.32 -22.04 3.10
CA LEU A 257 -7.47 -22.08 2.22
C LEU A 257 -7.04 -22.42 0.79
N TYR A 258 -7.83 -23.27 0.14
CA TYR A 258 -7.77 -23.42 -1.30
C TYR A 258 -8.20 -22.11 -1.99
N ALA A 259 -7.60 -21.86 -3.15
CA ALA A 259 -7.76 -20.61 -3.91
C ALA A 259 -9.18 -20.42 -4.46
N ASP A 260 -9.92 -21.51 -4.67
CA ASP A 260 -11.29 -21.55 -5.18
C ASP A 260 -12.32 -21.73 -4.07
N GLU A 261 -12.30 -22.88 -3.38
CA GLU A 261 -13.28 -23.26 -2.37
C GLU A 261 -12.68 -24.13 -1.26
N THR A 262 -12.89 -23.71 -0.01
CA THR A 262 -12.57 -24.50 1.18
C THR A 262 -13.85 -24.82 1.96
N LEU A 263 -14.19 -26.10 2.03
CA LEU A 263 -15.26 -26.61 2.88
C LEU A 263 -14.70 -26.95 4.27
N ILE A 264 -15.35 -26.45 5.31
CA ILE A 264 -14.99 -26.68 6.72
C ILE A 264 -16.13 -27.45 7.39
N GLY A 265 -15.79 -28.51 8.11
CA GLY A 265 -16.80 -29.33 8.79
C GLY A 265 -16.21 -30.31 9.77
N LYS A 266 -17.03 -31.26 10.22
CA LYS A 266 -16.66 -32.26 11.21
C LYS A 266 -16.02 -33.50 10.58
N SER A 267 -16.47 -33.91 9.39
CA SER A 267 -16.10 -35.20 8.80
C SER A 267 -15.07 -35.03 7.68
N SER A 268 -14.69 -36.16 7.06
CA SER A 268 -13.84 -36.20 5.87
C SER A 268 -14.55 -35.73 4.59
N GLU A 269 -15.84 -35.40 4.65
CA GLU A 269 -16.55 -34.81 3.52
C GLU A 269 -16.20 -33.33 3.31
N ALA A 270 -15.61 -32.68 4.32
CA ALA A 270 -15.05 -31.34 4.23
C ALA A 270 -13.58 -31.39 3.81
N HIS A 271 -13.11 -30.38 3.08
CA HIS A 271 -11.68 -30.21 2.77
C HIS A 271 -10.85 -30.09 4.07
N VAL A 272 -11.43 -29.42 5.07
CA VAL A 272 -10.83 -29.26 6.40
C VAL A 272 -11.77 -29.87 7.45
N SER A 273 -11.35 -30.99 8.02
CA SER A 273 -12.04 -31.67 9.11
C SER A 273 -11.56 -31.14 10.47
N LEU A 274 -12.49 -30.60 11.25
CA LEU A 274 -12.30 -30.17 12.63
C LEU A 274 -12.94 -31.15 13.63
N GLY A 275 -13.20 -32.40 13.22
CA GLY A 275 -13.88 -33.41 14.04
C GLY A 275 -13.18 -33.71 15.37
N ASN A 276 -11.85 -33.58 15.41
CA ASN A 276 -11.04 -33.81 16.60
C ASN A 276 -10.88 -32.56 17.49
N VAL A 277 -11.44 -31.42 17.09
CA VAL A 277 -11.31 -30.15 17.83
C VAL A 277 -12.36 -30.11 18.95
N LYS A 278 -11.98 -29.61 20.12
CA LYS A 278 -12.90 -29.40 21.24
C LYS A 278 -14.07 -28.51 20.81
N GLY A 279 -15.31 -29.00 20.98
CA GLY A 279 -16.52 -28.30 20.54
C GLY A 279 -17.05 -28.72 19.16
N SER A 280 -16.36 -29.63 18.46
CA SER A 280 -16.78 -30.18 17.15
C SER A 280 -18.11 -30.93 17.19
N SER A 281 -18.64 -31.28 18.37
CA SER A 281 -19.96 -31.90 18.54
C SER A 281 -21.11 -31.06 17.99
N HIS A 282 -20.91 -29.75 17.84
CA HIS A 282 -21.88 -28.81 17.27
C HIS A 282 -21.61 -28.46 15.80
N LEU A 283 -20.60 -29.06 15.17
CA LEU A 283 -20.36 -28.94 13.74
C LEU A 283 -21.16 -29.98 12.97
N GLY A 284 -21.68 -29.59 11.81
CA GLY A 284 -22.14 -30.53 10.80
C GLY A 284 -20.97 -31.14 10.03
N ASP A 285 -21.24 -32.21 9.27
CA ASP A 285 -20.24 -32.88 8.42
C ASP A 285 -19.62 -31.92 7.42
N LYS A 286 -20.44 -31.03 6.85
CA LYS A 286 -20.04 -29.80 6.16
C LYS A 286 -20.78 -28.64 6.83
N HIS A 287 -20.06 -27.69 7.43
CA HIS A 287 -20.67 -26.65 8.25
C HIS A 287 -20.62 -25.26 7.60
N ALA A 288 -19.46 -24.89 7.07
CA ALA A 288 -19.26 -23.60 6.43
C ALA A 288 -18.37 -23.74 5.20
N ARG A 289 -18.50 -22.79 4.29
CA ARG A 289 -17.71 -22.66 3.08
C ARG A 289 -16.99 -21.32 3.07
N ILE A 290 -15.72 -21.33 2.70
CA ILE A 290 -15.00 -20.13 2.29
C ILE A 290 -14.69 -20.27 0.80
N ALA A 291 -15.22 -19.38 -0.03
CA ALA A 291 -15.05 -19.45 -1.47
C ALA A 291 -14.63 -18.09 -2.04
N LYS A 292 -13.86 -18.13 -3.12
CA LYS A 292 -13.44 -16.93 -3.83
C LYS A 292 -14.55 -16.39 -4.71
N ARG A 293 -14.83 -15.09 -4.61
CA ARG A 293 -15.74 -14.37 -5.51
C ARG A 293 -15.06 -13.09 -5.96
N GLY A 294 -14.72 -13.01 -7.25
CA GLY A 294 -13.88 -11.93 -7.78
C GLY A 294 -12.47 -12.00 -7.19
N ASN A 295 -12.03 -10.92 -6.54
CA ASN A 295 -10.72 -10.83 -5.91
C ASN A 295 -10.75 -11.05 -4.38
N ALA A 296 -11.92 -11.32 -3.81
CA ALA A 296 -12.12 -11.47 -2.36
C ALA A 296 -12.53 -12.89 -1.96
N LEU A 297 -12.29 -13.24 -0.69
CA LEU A 297 -12.74 -14.49 -0.08
C LEU A 297 -14.03 -14.25 0.70
N TRP A 298 -14.99 -15.15 0.56
CA TRP A 298 -16.32 -15.01 1.14
C TRP A 298 -16.65 -16.22 2.01
N LEU A 299 -17.01 -15.95 3.27
CA LEU A 299 -17.54 -16.94 4.20
C LEU A 299 -19.05 -17.08 4.01
N GLU A 300 -19.53 -18.32 3.96
CA GLU A 300 -20.94 -18.66 3.87
C GLU A 300 -21.25 -19.85 4.78
N ALA A 301 -22.33 -19.74 5.55
CA ALA A 301 -22.87 -20.89 6.30
C ALA A 301 -23.59 -21.82 5.33
N LEU A 302 -23.37 -23.13 5.47
CA LEU A 302 -24.13 -24.11 4.69
C LEU A 302 -25.56 -24.25 5.24
N PRO A 303 -26.53 -24.71 4.43
CA PRO A 303 -27.92 -24.84 4.83
C PRO A 303 -28.09 -25.61 6.15
N GLY A 304 -28.80 -25.02 7.11
CA GLY A 304 -29.02 -25.58 8.45
C GLY A 304 -27.97 -25.19 9.49
N HIS A 305 -26.94 -24.44 9.12
CA HIS A 305 -25.88 -23.97 10.02
C HIS A 305 -25.80 -22.43 10.14
N GLU A 306 -26.78 -21.71 9.61
CA GLU A 306 -26.85 -20.24 9.60
C GLU A 306 -26.93 -19.65 11.01
N ASN A 307 -27.54 -20.38 11.95
CA ASN A 307 -27.65 -19.95 13.35
C ASN A 307 -26.38 -20.23 14.18
N ASP A 308 -25.48 -21.06 13.68
CA ASP A 308 -24.32 -21.56 14.41
C ASP A 308 -22.99 -21.00 13.90
N THR A 309 -23.03 -20.15 12.86
CA THR A 309 -21.87 -19.52 12.23
C THR A 309 -21.85 -18.01 12.49
N TRP A 310 -20.73 -17.51 13.00
CA TRP A 310 -20.57 -16.12 13.41
C TRP A 310 -19.22 -15.58 12.93
N ILE A 311 -19.12 -14.28 12.70
CA ILE A 311 -17.88 -13.57 12.38
C ILE A 311 -17.77 -12.34 13.29
N ASN A 312 -16.64 -12.19 13.99
CA ASN A 312 -16.41 -11.07 14.92
C ASN A 312 -17.59 -10.82 15.89
N LYS A 313 -18.16 -11.92 16.44
CA LYS A 313 -19.34 -11.93 17.33
C LYS A 313 -20.66 -11.47 16.68
N ARG A 314 -20.75 -11.42 15.36
CA ARG A 314 -21.97 -11.14 14.59
C ARG A 314 -22.40 -12.39 13.83
N ARG A 315 -23.67 -12.74 13.90
CA ARG A 315 -24.21 -13.88 13.13
C ARG A 315 -24.20 -13.51 11.65
N ILE A 316 -23.77 -14.44 10.80
CA ILE A 316 -23.88 -14.24 9.35
C ILE A 316 -25.28 -14.64 8.89
N CYS A 317 -25.93 -13.80 8.08
CA CYS A 317 -27.25 -14.07 7.51
C CYS A 317 -27.19 -14.43 6.02
N GLY A 318 -25.97 -14.55 5.47
CA GLY A 318 -25.67 -14.81 4.07
C GLY A 318 -24.16 -14.77 3.85
N PRO A 319 -23.70 -14.81 2.59
CA PRO A 319 -22.28 -14.66 2.27
C PRO A 319 -21.73 -13.33 2.79
N VAL A 320 -20.61 -13.38 3.49
CA VAL A 320 -19.90 -12.20 4.02
C VAL A 320 -18.44 -12.26 3.59
N GLU A 321 -17.89 -11.13 3.14
CA GLU A 321 -16.48 -11.01 2.81
C GLU A 321 -15.61 -11.19 4.06
N LEU A 322 -14.55 -11.99 3.93
CA LEU A 322 -13.60 -12.30 5.00
C LEU A 322 -12.40 -11.35 4.91
N LEU A 323 -12.16 -10.58 5.97
CA LEU A 323 -11.12 -9.56 6.05
C LEU A 323 -9.97 -9.97 6.97
N GLU A 324 -8.80 -9.39 6.75
CA GLU A 324 -7.60 -9.61 7.58
C GLU A 324 -7.92 -9.44 9.09
N GLY A 325 -7.62 -10.47 9.89
CA GLY A 325 -7.83 -10.46 11.33
C GLY A 325 -9.23 -10.90 11.79
N ASP A 326 -10.14 -11.22 10.86
CA ASP A 326 -11.47 -11.70 11.20
C ASP A 326 -11.42 -13.02 11.99
N VAL A 327 -12.29 -13.12 13.00
CA VAL A 327 -12.48 -14.34 13.78
C VAL A 327 -13.80 -14.99 13.43
N VAL A 328 -13.72 -16.15 12.79
CA VAL A 328 -14.85 -17.00 12.43
C VAL A 328 -15.15 -17.98 13.56
N HIS A 329 -16.38 -17.95 14.04
CA HIS A 329 -16.86 -18.77 15.14
C HIS A 329 -17.85 -19.80 14.61
N LEU A 330 -17.56 -21.09 14.81
CA LEU A 330 -18.37 -22.20 14.31
C LEU A 330 -18.97 -23.03 15.46
N GLY A 331 -20.07 -23.73 15.19
CA GLY A 331 -20.70 -24.67 16.11
C GLY A 331 -21.10 -24.03 17.44
N LYS A 332 -21.96 -23.00 17.41
CA LYS A 332 -22.37 -22.20 18.59
C LYS A 332 -21.19 -21.49 19.26
N ALA A 333 -20.28 -20.96 18.45
CA ALA A 333 -19.08 -20.25 18.88
C ALA A 333 -18.14 -21.05 19.80
N ARG A 334 -18.17 -22.38 19.69
CA ARG A 334 -17.26 -23.28 20.44
C ARG A 334 -15.89 -23.40 19.80
N ILE A 335 -15.81 -23.15 18.50
CA ILE A 335 -14.56 -23.14 17.73
C ILE A 335 -14.36 -21.73 17.20
N ALA A 336 -13.18 -21.16 17.41
CA ALA A 336 -12.78 -19.85 16.93
C ALA A 336 -11.59 -20.00 15.98
N LEU A 337 -11.76 -19.52 14.75
CA LEU A 337 -10.79 -19.59 13.66
C LEU A 337 -10.39 -18.16 13.31
N THR A 338 -9.11 -17.83 13.42
CA THR A 338 -8.57 -16.50 13.09
C THR A 338 -8.02 -16.52 11.68
N PHE A 339 -8.49 -15.62 10.83
CA PHE A 339 -8.07 -15.52 9.43
C PHE A 339 -7.00 -14.44 9.23
N SER A 340 -6.02 -14.74 8.38
CA SER A 340 -5.02 -13.78 7.88
C SER A 340 -4.60 -14.13 6.46
N LEU A 341 -4.23 -13.13 5.67
CA LEU A 341 -3.60 -13.23 4.37
C LEU A 341 -2.08 -13.17 4.55
N ARG A 342 -1.36 -14.01 3.81
CA ARG A 342 0.11 -14.00 3.76
C ARG A 342 0.57 -13.95 2.32
N ASP A 343 1.74 -13.36 2.11
CA ASP A 343 2.45 -13.52 0.83
C ASP A 343 2.85 -14.98 0.64
N ALA A 344 2.74 -15.46 -0.59
CA ALA A 344 3.08 -16.83 -0.96
C ALA A 344 4.60 -17.04 -1.15
N CYS A 345 5.37 -15.95 -1.15
CA CYS A 345 6.83 -15.92 -1.33
C CYS A 345 7.59 -15.74 -0.02
#